data_AF-A0A4S1WMG0-F1
#
_entry.id   AF-A0A4S1WMG0-F1
#
_cell.length_a   1.000
_cell.length_b   1.000
_cell.length_c   1.000
_cell.angle_alpha   90.00
_cell.angle_beta   90.00
_cell.angle_gamma   90.00
#
_symmetry.space_group_name_H-M   'P 1'
#
loop_
_entity.id
_entity.type
_entity.pdbx_description
1 polymer ?
#
loop_
_entity_poly.entity_id
_entity_poly.type
_entity_poly.pdbx_seq_one_letter_code
_entity_poly.pdbx_strand_id
1 'polypeptide(L)'
;MFVLALALLAQDTEKVEGWTIASDVRKDECVLSARLVSGGDVSFHWRPRKRAGVMLFRAPEFRSIEQGKAYKIDVGFQKGGKLDMGWGKKSATGNVSPDGTRGFLIGFSGDEILDDLAASTKLGFWYKDKLVGAVPLNGSGKAVAAVRRCGAALLKQGSPDPFEE
;
A
#
# COMPACT_ATOMS: atom_id res chain seq x y z
N MET A 1 -2.99 -42.30 14.30
CA MET A 1 -2.29 -41.13 14.89
C MET A 1 -1.97 -40.20 13.74
N PHE A 2 -2.85 -39.23 13.46
CA PHE A 2 -2.66 -38.24 12.39
C PHE A 2 -1.82 -37.10 12.95
N VAL A 3 -0.65 -36.87 12.37
CA VAL A 3 0.15 -35.68 12.66
C VAL A 3 -0.50 -34.53 11.89
N LEU A 4 -1.28 -33.71 12.57
CA LEU A 4 -1.67 -32.39 12.07
C LEU A 4 -0.40 -31.56 11.96
N ALA A 5 0.11 -31.38 10.75
CA ALA A 5 1.10 -30.35 10.48
C ALA A 5 0.38 -29.01 10.57
N LEU A 6 0.48 -28.35 11.73
CA LEU A 6 0.16 -26.93 11.87
C LEU A 6 1.16 -26.19 10.98
N ALA A 7 0.81 -25.94 9.73
CA ALA A 7 1.53 -24.99 8.91
C ALA A 7 1.28 -23.61 9.52
N LEU A 8 2.19 -23.14 10.37
CA LEU A 8 2.32 -21.70 10.59
C LEU A 8 2.49 -21.08 9.20
N LEU A 9 1.43 -20.46 8.67
CA LEU A 9 1.50 -19.70 7.43
C LEU A 9 2.42 -18.51 7.70
N ALA A 10 3.71 -18.70 7.41
CA ALA A 10 4.71 -17.67 7.51
C ALA A 10 4.29 -16.49 6.63
N GLN A 11 4.30 -15.29 7.19
CA GLN A 11 4.35 -14.10 6.35
C GLN A 11 5.72 -14.11 5.67
N ASP A 12 5.75 -14.48 4.40
CA ASP A 12 6.97 -14.37 3.62
C ASP A 12 7.28 -12.89 3.44
N THR A 13 8.45 -12.49 3.93
CA THR A 13 8.92 -11.10 3.81
C THR A 13 10.16 -11.04 2.93
N GLU A 14 10.11 -10.19 1.91
CA GLU A 14 11.22 -9.91 0.99
C GLU A 14 11.61 -8.43 1.13
N LYS A 15 12.92 -8.12 1.12
CA LYS A 15 13.40 -6.73 1.08
C LYS A 15 13.95 -6.41 -0.31
N VAL A 16 13.45 -5.35 -0.93
CA VAL A 16 13.80 -4.94 -2.30
C VAL A 16 14.08 -3.44 -2.32
N GLU A 17 15.35 -3.05 -2.41
CA GLU A 17 15.78 -1.64 -2.57
C GLU A 17 15.12 -0.65 -1.59
N GLY A 18 15.05 -1.03 -0.30
CA GLY A 18 14.44 -0.19 0.75
C GLY A 18 12.94 -0.43 0.96
N TRP A 19 12.30 -1.21 0.10
CA TRP A 19 10.93 -1.69 0.28
C TRP A 19 10.89 -3.01 1.02
N THR A 20 9.82 -3.22 1.77
CA THR A 20 9.46 -4.51 2.35
C THR A 20 8.20 -5.01 1.65
N ILE A 21 8.27 -6.22 1.12
CA ILE A 21 7.16 -6.95 0.50
C ILE A 21 6.74 -8.04 1.47
N ALA A 22 5.44 -8.15 1.75
CA ALA A 22 4.88 -9.19 2.59
C ALA A 22 3.66 -9.82 1.92
N SER A 23 3.46 -11.12 2.09
CA SER A 23 2.21 -11.80 1.74
C SER A 23 1.37 -12.06 2.99
N ASP A 24 0.04 -11.93 2.88
CA ASP A 24 -0.92 -12.43 3.87
C ASP A 24 -1.97 -13.26 3.12
N VAL A 25 -1.72 -14.58 3.10
CA VAL A 25 -2.57 -15.56 2.40
C VAL A 25 -4.00 -15.53 2.93
N ARG A 26 -4.18 -15.34 4.24
CA ARG A 26 -5.52 -15.32 4.88
C ARG A 26 -6.36 -14.13 4.42
N LYS A 27 -5.70 -13.02 4.09
CA LYS A 27 -6.36 -11.81 3.60
C LYS A 27 -6.37 -11.69 2.07
N ASP A 28 -5.81 -12.66 1.36
CA ASP A 28 -5.58 -12.62 -0.08
C ASP A 28 -4.93 -11.28 -0.49
N GLU A 29 -3.86 -10.89 0.22
CA GLU A 29 -3.17 -9.62 -0.03
C GLU A 29 -1.64 -9.73 -0.08
N CYS A 30 -1.06 -8.84 -0.89
CA CYS A 30 0.36 -8.58 -0.97
C CYS A 30 0.60 -7.12 -0.58
N VAL A 31 1.49 -6.88 0.36
CA VAL A 31 1.79 -5.55 0.88
C VAL A 31 3.14 -5.11 0.35
N LEU A 32 3.23 -3.93 -0.27
CA LEU A 32 4.50 -3.20 -0.35
C LEU A 32 4.51 -2.08 0.69
N SER A 33 5.64 -1.90 1.38
CA SER A 33 5.79 -0.85 2.38
C SER A 33 7.19 -0.27 2.42
N ALA A 34 7.29 0.99 2.80
CA ALA A 34 8.55 1.69 3.01
C ALA A 34 8.43 2.67 4.18
N ARG A 35 9.52 2.81 4.94
CA ARG A 35 9.65 3.89 5.93
C ARG A 35 10.18 5.15 5.28
N LEU A 36 9.62 6.27 5.66
CA LEU A 36 10.03 7.59 5.20
C LEU A 36 11.13 8.12 6.11
N VAL A 37 12.06 8.89 5.53
CA VAL A 37 13.15 9.53 6.29
C VAL A 37 12.59 10.48 7.36
N SER A 38 11.42 11.07 7.14
CA SER A 38 10.72 11.93 8.10
C SER A 38 10.11 11.18 9.30
N GLY A 39 10.25 9.85 9.38
CA GLY A 39 9.69 9.02 10.45
C GLY A 39 8.26 8.52 10.19
N GLY A 40 7.67 8.88 9.05
CA GLY A 40 6.41 8.28 8.57
C GLY A 40 6.62 6.95 7.85
N ASP A 41 5.53 6.42 7.31
CA ASP A 41 5.55 5.22 6.47
C ASP A 41 4.45 5.27 5.40
N VAL A 42 4.70 4.54 4.32
CA VAL A 42 3.69 4.23 3.31
C VAL A 42 3.58 2.71 3.20
N SER A 43 2.35 2.22 3.08
CA SER A 43 2.10 0.86 2.62
C SER A 43 1.00 0.84 1.58
N PHE A 44 1.06 -0.11 0.67
CA PHE A 44 0.00 -0.41 -0.29
C PHE A 44 -0.32 -1.89 -0.20
N HIS A 45 -1.55 -2.18 0.24
CA HIS A 45 -2.10 -3.51 0.39
C HIS A 45 -2.85 -3.86 -0.89
N TRP A 46 -2.24 -4.66 -1.74
CA TRP A 46 -2.77 -5.09 -3.02
C TRP A 46 -3.51 -6.42 -2.90
N ARG A 47 -4.75 -6.48 -3.41
CA ARG A 47 -5.57 -7.71 -3.45
C ARG A 47 -5.72 -8.17 -4.89
N PRO A 48 -4.96 -9.18 -5.34
CA PRO A 48 -4.89 -9.56 -6.75
C PRO A 48 -6.25 -10.03 -7.31
N ARG A 49 -7.05 -10.78 -6.55
CA ARG A 49 -8.37 -11.25 -7.02
C ARG A 49 -9.37 -10.11 -7.20
N LYS A 50 -9.30 -9.09 -6.34
CA LYS A 50 -10.18 -7.92 -6.39
C LYS A 50 -9.70 -6.85 -7.37
N ARG A 51 -8.46 -6.98 -7.88
CA ARG A 51 -7.77 -5.95 -8.68
C ARG A 51 -7.92 -4.57 -8.05
N ALA A 52 -7.68 -4.51 -6.75
CA ALA A 52 -7.85 -3.30 -5.95
C ALA A 52 -6.84 -3.30 -4.81
N GLY A 53 -6.55 -2.12 -4.29
CA GLY A 53 -5.67 -1.97 -3.14
C GLY A 53 -6.02 -0.80 -2.25
N VAL A 54 -5.47 -0.82 -1.05
CA VAL A 54 -5.59 0.26 -0.09
C VAL A 54 -4.19 0.75 0.24
N MET A 55 -3.97 2.05 0.08
CA MET A 55 -2.77 2.71 0.54
C MET A 55 -2.99 3.26 1.94
N LEU A 56 -2.05 3.00 2.84
CA LEU A 56 -1.91 3.71 4.10
C LEU A 56 -0.71 4.65 3.98
N PHE A 57 -0.90 5.92 4.27
CA PHE A 57 0.19 6.88 4.41
C PHE A 57 0.10 7.56 5.77
N ARG A 58 1.17 7.43 6.55
CA ARG A 58 1.27 7.93 7.91
C ARG A 58 2.47 8.86 8.02
N ALA A 59 2.30 9.93 8.78
CA ALA A 59 3.36 10.92 8.96
C ALA A 59 3.25 11.56 10.36
N PRO A 60 4.35 11.70 11.12
CA PRO A 60 4.32 12.25 12.47
C PRO A 60 3.86 13.72 12.53
N GLU A 61 3.99 14.47 11.43
CA GLU A 61 3.53 15.85 11.30
C GLU A 61 2.00 15.98 11.24
N PHE A 62 1.27 14.89 11.00
CA PHE A 62 -0.19 14.90 10.92
C PHE A 62 -0.81 14.98 12.32
N ARG A 63 -1.23 16.19 12.71
CA ARG A 63 -1.85 16.44 14.01
C ARG A 63 -3.37 16.45 14.01
N SER A 64 -3.97 16.88 12.89
CA SER A 64 -5.42 17.16 12.78
C SER A 64 -6.22 16.07 12.07
N ILE A 65 -5.60 14.92 11.81
CA ILE A 65 -6.30 13.77 11.24
C ILE A 65 -7.09 13.06 12.33
N GLU A 66 -8.36 12.77 12.07
CA GLU A 66 -9.28 12.14 13.02
C GLU A 66 -9.63 10.72 12.52
N GLN A 67 -9.70 9.76 13.44
CA GLN A 67 -10.04 8.38 13.12
C GLN A 67 -11.42 8.30 12.45
N GLY A 68 -11.51 7.64 11.31
CA GLY A 68 -12.76 7.40 10.59
C GLY A 68 -13.31 8.61 9.82
N LYS A 69 -12.75 9.81 9.99
CA LYS A 69 -13.21 11.01 9.28
C LYS A 69 -12.88 10.92 7.79
N ALA A 70 -13.83 11.34 6.94
CA ALA A 70 -13.62 11.38 5.50
C ALA A 70 -12.83 12.63 5.08
N TYR A 71 -11.87 12.44 4.19
CA TYR A 71 -11.06 13.48 3.57
C TYR A 71 -11.12 13.34 2.04
N LYS A 72 -10.88 14.45 1.34
CA LYS A 72 -10.65 14.46 -0.11
C LYS A 72 -9.18 14.79 -0.32
N ILE A 73 -8.42 13.80 -0.78
CA ILE A 73 -6.98 13.89 -0.98
C ILE A 73 -6.70 13.79 -2.47
N ASP A 74 -6.03 14.79 -3.02
CA ASP A 74 -5.51 14.76 -4.37
C ASP A 74 -4.24 13.90 -4.39
N VAL A 75 -4.18 12.95 -5.31
CA VAL A 75 -3.03 12.04 -5.48
C VAL A 75 -2.35 12.35 -6.80
N GLY A 76 -1.02 12.47 -6.76
CA GLY A 76 -0.23 12.77 -7.95
C GLY A 76 1.09 12.02 -7.99
N PHE A 77 1.59 11.76 -9.18
CA PHE A 77 2.82 11.03 -9.43
C PHE A 77 3.82 11.88 -10.21
N GLN A 78 5.10 11.80 -9.88
CA GLN A 78 6.15 12.44 -10.67
C GLN A 78 6.77 11.43 -11.64
N LYS A 79 6.51 11.58 -12.95
CA LYS A 79 7.00 10.73 -14.04
C LYS A 79 7.88 11.55 -14.99
N GLY A 80 9.12 11.12 -15.25
CA GLY A 80 10.03 11.82 -16.16
C GLY A 80 10.25 13.31 -15.81
N GLY A 81 10.23 13.65 -14.52
CA GLY A 81 10.36 15.04 -14.04
C GLY A 81 9.09 15.88 -14.09
N LYS A 82 7.98 15.37 -14.64
CA LYS A 82 6.69 16.07 -14.69
C LYS A 82 5.73 15.51 -13.64
N LEU A 83 4.94 16.40 -13.05
CA LEU A 83 3.85 16.02 -12.15
C LEU A 83 2.62 15.62 -12.97
N ASP A 84 2.11 14.44 -12.71
CA ASP A 84 0.88 13.86 -13.26
C ASP A 84 -0.17 13.78 -12.14
N MET A 85 -1.25 14.55 -12.30
CA MET A 85 -2.37 14.61 -11.35
C MET A 85 -3.56 13.75 -11.81
N GLY A 86 -3.35 12.80 -12.74
CA GLY A 86 -4.42 12.01 -13.37
C GLY A 86 -5.30 11.21 -12.41
N TRP A 87 -4.81 10.89 -11.20
CA TRP A 87 -5.62 10.21 -10.16
C TRP A 87 -6.63 11.14 -9.46
N GLY A 88 -6.39 12.45 -9.48
CA GLY A 88 -7.25 13.49 -8.93
C GLY A 88 -7.63 13.29 -7.46
N LYS A 89 -8.82 13.79 -7.10
CA LYS A 89 -9.38 13.70 -5.74
C LYS A 89 -9.86 12.30 -5.44
N LYS A 90 -9.21 11.64 -4.48
CA LYS A 90 -9.67 10.38 -3.88
C LYS A 90 -10.38 10.62 -2.57
N SER A 91 -11.36 9.76 -2.27
CA SER A 91 -11.90 9.65 -0.93
C SER A 91 -10.88 8.94 -0.05
N ALA A 92 -10.54 9.55 1.07
CA ALA A 92 -9.62 8.99 2.05
C ALA A 92 -10.28 8.94 3.43
N THR A 93 -9.91 7.98 4.25
CA THR A 93 -10.39 7.87 5.64
C THR A 93 -9.23 8.12 6.59
N GLY A 94 -9.42 9.01 7.56
CA GLY A 94 -8.43 9.26 8.58
C GLY A 94 -8.18 8.02 9.44
N ASN A 95 -6.91 7.77 9.71
CA ASN A 95 -6.43 6.65 10.50
C ASN A 95 -5.52 7.18 11.61
N VAL A 96 -5.73 6.68 12.83
CA VAL A 96 -4.88 6.92 13.99
C VAL A 96 -4.40 5.55 14.45
N SER A 97 -3.10 5.33 14.37
CA SER A 97 -2.45 4.10 14.81
C SER A 97 -2.43 4.01 16.34
N PRO A 98 -2.27 2.81 16.93
CA PRO A 98 -2.21 2.64 18.39
C PRO A 98 -1.09 3.43 19.06
N ASP A 99 0.01 3.70 18.35
CA ASP A 99 1.13 4.53 18.77
C ASP A 99 0.86 6.04 18.65
N GLY A 100 -0.33 6.44 18.21
CA GLY A 100 -0.74 7.82 18.00
C GLY A 100 -0.37 8.40 16.63
N THR A 101 0.40 7.69 15.81
CA THR A 101 0.77 8.14 14.46
C THR A 101 -0.48 8.25 13.59
N ARG A 102 -0.62 9.38 12.87
CA ARG A 102 -1.82 9.66 12.09
C ARG A 102 -1.55 9.59 10.60
N GLY A 103 -2.58 9.26 9.85
CA GLY A 103 -2.47 9.00 8.42
C GLY A 103 -3.80 8.89 7.73
N PHE A 104 -3.78 8.58 6.44
CA PHE A 104 -4.99 8.34 5.68
C PHE A 104 -4.93 6.99 4.96
N LEU A 105 -6.10 6.36 4.86
CA LEU A 105 -6.37 5.18 4.07
C LEU A 105 -7.02 5.62 2.75
N ILE A 106 -6.43 5.28 1.62
CA ILE A 106 -6.93 5.63 0.28
C ILE A 106 -7.16 4.35 -0.52
N GLY A 107 -8.38 4.18 -1.04
CA GLY A 107 -8.71 3.06 -1.92
C GLY A 107 -8.35 3.33 -3.38
N PHE A 108 -7.80 2.32 -4.04
CA PHE A 108 -7.49 2.30 -5.46
C PHE A 108 -8.11 1.06 -6.11
N SER A 109 -8.60 1.23 -7.33
CA SER A 109 -9.16 0.15 -8.16
C SER A 109 -8.35 0.04 -9.44
N GLY A 110 -8.25 -1.16 -9.98
CA GLY A 110 -7.47 -1.47 -11.16
C GLY A 110 -5.98 -1.68 -10.86
N ASP A 111 -5.28 -2.26 -11.84
CA ASP A 111 -3.84 -2.55 -11.73
C ASP A 111 -2.98 -1.32 -12.08
N GLU A 112 -3.58 -0.27 -12.66
CA GLU A 112 -2.91 0.94 -13.13
C GLU A 112 -2.11 1.64 -12.04
N ILE A 113 -2.56 1.55 -10.78
CA ILE A 113 -1.84 2.11 -9.64
C ILE A 113 -0.48 1.44 -9.43
N LEU A 114 -0.36 0.14 -9.71
CA LEU A 114 0.91 -0.56 -9.63
C LEU A 114 1.86 -0.10 -10.75
N ASP A 115 1.33 0.11 -11.95
CA ASP A 115 2.12 0.62 -13.08
C ASP A 115 2.63 2.04 -12.80
N ASP A 116 1.77 2.89 -12.24
CA ASP A 116 2.15 4.24 -11.84
C ASP A 116 3.15 4.25 -10.69
N LEU A 117 2.99 3.39 -9.68
CA LEU A 117 3.99 3.22 -8.64
C LEU A 117 5.33 2.77 -9.22
N ALA A 118 5.33 1.87 -10.20
CA ALA A 118 6.55 1.32 -10.81
C ALA A 118 7.28 2.33 -11.70
N ALA A 119 6.55 3.17 -12.44
CA ALA A 119 7.10 4.09 -13.42
C ALA A 119 7.45 5.48 -12.85
N SER A 120 7.02 5.77 -11.61
CA SER A 120 7.15 7.09 -11.00
C SER A 120 8.34 7.20 -10.06
N THR A 121 8.84 8.42 -9.91
CA THR A 121 9.96 8.76 -9.01
C THR A 121 9.49 9.30 -7.67
N LYS A 122 8.28 9.88 -7.62
CA LYS A 122 7.64 10.35 -6.39
C LYS A 122 6.14 10.15 -6.46
N LEU A 123 5.54 9.95 -5.30
CA LEU A 123 4.10 10.00 -5.04
C LEU A 123 3.84 11.18 -4.11
N GLY A 124 2.88 12.04 -4.43
CA GLY A 124 2.48 13.17 -3.60
C GLY A 124 1.02 13.10 -3.20
N PHE A 125 0.71 13.75 -2.08
CA PHE A 125 -0.63 13.88 -1.52
C PHE A 125 -0.91 15.34 -1.23
N TRP A 126 -2.03 15.85 -1.75
CA TRP A 126 -2.47 17.22 -1.54
C TRP A 126 -3.81 17.27 -0.82
N TYR A 127 -3.97 18.23 0.09
CA TYR A 127 -5.22 18.52 0.77
C TYR A 127 -5.47 20.03 0.72
N LYS A 128 -6.62 20.44 0.17
CA LYS A 128 -6.95 21.86 -0.06
C LYS A 128 -5.81 22.59 -0.77
N ASP A 129 -5.33 22.00 -1.87
CA ASP A 129 -4.27 22.51 -2.76
C ASP A 129 -2.88 22.65 -2.11
N LYS A 130 -2.70 22.18 -0.87
CA LYS A 130 -1.41 22.13 -0.17
C LYS A 130 -0.84 20.73 -0.22
N LEU A 131 0.42 20.61 -0.63
CA LEU A 131 1.16 19.35 -0.51
C LEU A 131 1.30 19.01 0.98
N VAL A 132 0.71 17.90 1.40
CA VAL A 132 0.76 17.42 2.80
C VAL A 132 1.73 16.27 2.99
N GLY A 133 2.16 15.61 1.92
CA GLY A 133 3.14 14.54 2.00
C GLY A 133 3.66 14.16 0.62
N ALA A 134 4.92 13.74 0.57
CA ALA A 134 5.52 13.18 -0.63
C ALA A 134 6.42 11.99 -0.26
N VAL A 135 6.36 10.95 -1.08
CA VAL A 135 7.13 9.72 -0.90
C VAL A 135 8.06 9.55 -2.10
N PRO A 136 9.38 9.44 -1.88
CA PRO A 136 10.29 9.00 -2.93
C PRO A 136 9.99 7.55 -3.29
N LEU A 137 9.88 7.26 -4.59
CA LEU A 137 9.58 5.93 -5.12
C LEU A 137 10.84 5.24 -5.66
N ASN A 138 12.01 5.51 -5.07
CA ASN A 138 13.24 4.84 -5.46
C ASN A 138 13.08 3.31 -5.28
N GLY A 139 13.43 2.53 -6.30
CA GLY A 139 13.30 1.07 -6.28
C GLY A 139 11.85 0.53 -6.34
N SER A 140 10.84 1.40 -6.46
CA SER A 140 9.43 0.98 -6.50
C SER A 140 9.13 0.05 -7.68
N GLY A 141 9.80 0.20 -8.83
CA GLY A 141 9.64 -0.69 -9.97
C GLY A 141 9.96 -2.15 -9.64
N LYS A 142 11.05 -2.40 -8.92
CA LYS A 142 11.42 -3.76 -8.47
C LYS A 142 10.48 -4.24 -7.37
N ALA A 143 10.06 -3.36 -6.47
CA ALA A 143 9.09 -3.67 -5.42
C ALA A 143 7.73 -4.07 -6.00
N VAL A 144 7.22 -3.35 -7.00
CA VAL A 144 5.98 -3.67 -7.72
C VAL A 144 6.12 -5.00 -8.46
N ALA A 145 7.26 -5.27 -9.09
CA ALA A 145 7.49 -6.58 -9.72
C ALA A 145 7.41 -7.73 -8.70
N ALA A 146 7.93 -7.54 -7.50
CA ALA A 146 7.80 -8.51 -6.40
C ALA A 146 6.34 -8.67 -5.92
N VAL A 147 5.59 -7.58 -5.79
CA VAL A 147 4.16 -7.61 -5.46
C VAL A 147 3.34 -8.34 -6.53
N ARG A 148 3.66 -8.14 -7.82
CA ARG A 148 3.01 -8.87 -8.92
C ARG A 148 3.31 -10.37 -8.85
N ARG A 149 4.55 -10.77 -8.53
CA ARG A 149 4.90 -12.19 -8.29
C ARG A 149 4.14 -12.77 -7.09
N CYS A 150 4.08 -12.04 -5.98
CA CYS A 150 3.28 -12.41 -4.81
C CYS A 150 1.81 -12.62 -5.20
N GLY A 151 1.22 -11.67 -5.94
CA GLY A 151 -0.17 -11.76 -6.36
C GLY A 151 -0.43 -12.96 -7.27
N ALA A 152 0.49 -13.25 -8.20
CA ALA A 152 0.40 -14.43 -9.06
C ALA A 152 0.51 -15.75 -8.27
N ALA A 153 1.30 -15.79 -7.19
CA ALA A 153 1.39 -16.95 -6.30
C ALA A 153 0.07 -17.15 -5.54
N LEU A 154 -0.51 -16.10 -4.96
CA LEU A 154 -1.82 -16.16 -4.28
C LEU A 154 -2.91 -16.65 -5.24
N LEU A 155 -2.94 -16.15 -6.49
CA LEU A 155 -3.92 -16.57 -7.48
C LEU A 155 -3.85 -18.07 -7.78
N LYS A 156 -2.64 -18.65 -7.83
CA LYS A 156 -2.41 -20.08 -8.08
C LYS A 156 -2.83 -20.99 -6.93
N GLN A 157 -2.81 -20.51 -5.68
CA GLN A 157 -3.15 -21.31 -4.50
C GLN A 157 -4.66 -21.61 -4.36
N GLY A 158 -5.52 -21.05 -5.22
CA GLY A 158 -6.97 -21.11 -5.05
C GLY A 158 -7.47 -20.08 -4.02
N SER A 159 -8.78 -19.82 -4.00
CA SER A 159 -9.34 -18.97 -2.93
C SER A 159 -9.26 -19.74 -1.62
N PRO A 160 -8.78 -19.15 -0.51
CA PRO A 160 -8.96 -19.78 0.79
C PRO A 160 -10.45 -20.05 1.00
N ASP A 161 -10.80 -21.27 1.40
CA ASP A 161 -12.18 -21.57 1.80
C ASP A 161 -12.51 -20.69 3.01
N PRO A 162 -13.58 -19.87 2.97
CA PRO A 162 -13.96 -19.02 4.10
C PRO A 162 -14.36 -19.79 5.36
N PHE A 163 -14.45 -21.12 5.30
CA PHE A 163 -14.79 -22.01 6.41
C PHE A 163 -13.65 -22.91 6.90
N GLU A 164 -12.46 -22.88 6.29
CA GLU A 164 -11.28 -23.60 6.78
C GLU A 164 -10.41 -22.66 7.64
N GLU A 165 -10.56 -22.75 8.97
CA GLU A 165 -9.66 -22.15 9.99
C GLU A 165 -8.56 -23.12 10.43
#